data_AF-A0A923PV49-F1
#
_entry.id   AF-A0A923PV49-F1
#
_cell.length_a   1.000
_cell.length_b   1.000
_cell.length_c   1.000
_cell.angle_alpha   90.00
_cell.angle_beta   90.00
_cell.angle_gamma   90.00
#
_symmetry.space_group_name_H-M   'P 1'
#
loop_
_entity.id
_entity.type
_entity.pdbx_description
1 polymer ?
#
loop_
_entity_poly.entity_id
_entity_poly.type
_entity_poly.pdbx_seq_one_letter_code
_entity_poly.pdbx_strand_id
1 'polypeptide(L)'
;EQALAAGALGELITGQVEALRELGPVRHVKPHGALYNLAARDRAAAEVIAAAVYECDRALILFGLAGSELVAAGRARGLRVASEVFADRTYQADGSLTPRTRADALIADENVAVAQVLRMVREGVVRATDGTEVQIVADTVCLHGDGAHAVEFARRLNAELRAAGILIQTFGS
;
A
#
# COMPACT_ATOMS: atom_id res chain seq x y z
N GLU A 1 -4.44 -20.98 -0.19
CA GLU A 1 -4.74 -19.91 -1.17
C GLU A 1 -5.80 -20.46 -2.12
N GLN A 2 -6.94 -19.80 -2.30
CA GLN A 2 -7.95 -20.24 -3.28
C GLN A 2 -7.61 -19.63 -4.63
N ALA A 3 -7.39 -20.46 -5.65
CA ALA A 3 -7.21 -19.99 -7.01
C ALA A 3 -8.57 -19.53 -7.55
N LEU A 4 -8.78 -18.21 -7.64
CA LEU A 4 -9.95 -17.62 -8.29
C LEU A 4 -9.65 -17.44 -9.78
N ALA A 5 -10.58 -17.83 -10.65
CA ALA A 5 -10.50 -17.49 -12.06
C ALA A 5 -10.56 -15.96 -12.24
N ALA A 6 -9.87 -15.43 -13.25
CA ALA A 6 -9.77 -13.99 -13.51
C ALA A 6 -11.14 -13.28 -13.57
N GLY A 7 -12.12 -13.88 -14.26
CA GLY A 7 -13.49 -13.33 -14.34
C GLY A 7 -14.17 -13.23 -12.97
N ALA A 8 -14.06 -14.28 -12.15
CA ALA A 8 -14.63 -14.28 -10.80
C ALA A 8 -13.96 -13.24 -9.88
N LEU A 9 -12.65 -13.00 -10.05
CA LEU A 9 -11.95 -11.97 -9.30
C LEU A 9 -12.44 -10.56 -9.66
N GLY A 10 -12.66 -10.27 -10.95
CA GLY A 10 -13.21 -9.00 -11.40
C GLY A 10 -14.60 -8.72 -10.83
N GLU A 11 -15.51 -9.70 -10.93
CA GLU A 11 -16.87 -9.60 -10.38
C GLU A 11 -16.88 -9.36 -8.86
N LEU A 12 -16.01 -10.04 -8.12
CA LEU A 12 -15.87 -9.85 -6.67
C LEU A 12 -15.39 -8.45 -6.31
N ILE A 13 -14.46 -7.88 -7.08
CA ILE A 13 -13.96 -6.52 -6.85
C ILE A 13 -15.08 -5.52 -7.11
N THR A 14 -15.77 -5.63 -8.25
CA THR A 14 -16.87 -4.74 -8.61
C THR A 14 -17.98 -4.78 -7.57
N GLY A 15 -18.46 -5.97 -7.20
CA GLY A 15 -19.51 -6.12 -6.21
C GLY A 15 -19.14 -5.55 -4.83
N GLN A 16 -17.89 -5.69 -4.39
CA GLN A 16 -17.42 -5.10 -3.13
C GLN A 16 -17.36 -3.57 -3.18
N VAL A 17 -16.91 -3.00 -4.29
CA VAL A 17 -16.86 -1.54 -4.48
C VAL A 17 -18.27 -0.95 -4.53
N GLU A 18 -19.18 -1.59 -5.25
CA GLU A 18 -20.59 -1.18 -5.33
C GLU A 18 -21.29 -1.26 -3.97
N ALA A 19 -21.13 -2.36 -3.24
CA ALA A 19 -21.70 -2.49 -1.90
C ALA A 19 -21.18 -1.40 -0.94
N LEU A 20 -19.90 -1.04 -1.01
CA LEU A 20 -19.37 0.06 -0.20
C LEU A 20 -19.89 1.43 -0.64
N ARG A 21 -20.19 1.63 -1.93
CA ARG A 21 -20.76 2.87 -2.46
C ARG A 21 -22.15 3.16 -1.92
N GLU A 22 -22.91 2.14 -1.57
CA GLU A 22 -24.22 2.29 -0.90
C GLU A 22 -24.08 2.91 0.50
N LEU A 23 -22.91 2.76 1.15
CA LEU A 23 -22.63 3.30 2.47
C LEU A 23 -21.98 4.70 2.43
N GLY A 24 -21.43 5.10 1.29
CA GLY A 24 -20.80 6.40 1.11
C GLY A 24 -19.84 6.47 -0.08
N PRO A 25 -19.31 7.67 -0.39
CA PRO A 25 -18.43 7.84 -1.54
C PRO A 25 -17.10 7.07 -1.37
N VAL A 26 -16.81 6.17 -2.32
CA VAL A 26 -15.54 5.46 -2.40
C VAL A 26 -14.56 6.26 -3.27
N ARG A 27 -13.40 6.63 -2.72
CA ARG A 27 -12.36 7.42 -3.42
C ARG A 27 -11.22 6.58 -3.97
N HIS A 28 -10.94 5.44 -3.34
CA HIS A 28 -9.82 4.59 -3.69
C HIS A 28 -10.16 3.12 -3.45
N VAL A 29 -9.42 2.24 -4.12
CA VAL A 29 -9.46 0.80 -3.93
C VAL A 29 -8.08 0.34 -3.53
N LYS A 30 -8.02 -0.43 -2.44
CA LYS A 30 -6.81 -1.12 -1.99
C LYS A 30 -7.14 -2.60 -1.78
N PRO A 31 -6.57 -3.53 -2.56
CA PRO A 31 -6.72 -4.95 -2.27
C PRO A 31 -6.25 -5.29 -0.86
N HIS A 32 -6.86 -6.30 -0.23
CA HIS A 32 -6.52 -6.68 1.14
C HIS A 32 -5.68 -7.97 1.19
N GLY A 33 -4.80 -8.05 2.18
CA GLY A 33 -4.15 -9.28 2.62
C GLY A 33 -3.46 -10.08 1.50
N ALA A 34 -3.89 -11.33 1.32
CA ALA A 34 -3.31 -12.23 0.32
C ALA A 34 -3.44 -11.69 -1.10
N LEU A 35 -4.58 -11.06 -1.45
CA LEU A 35 -4.80 -10.49 -2.78
C LEU A 35 -3.84 -9.33 -3.05
N TYR A 36 -3.59 -8.48 -2.05
CA TYR A 36 -2.60 -7.40 -2.17
C TYR A 36 -1.20 -7.95 -2.44
N ASN A 37 -0.77 -8.94 -1.66
CA ASN A 37 0.55 -9.54 -1.81
C ASN A 37 0.70 -10.28 -3.14
N LEU A 38 -0.36 -10.95 -3.61
CA LEU A 38 -0.39 -11.61 -4.91
C LEU A 38 -0.26 -10.58 -6.02
N ALA A 39 -1.12 -9.56 -6.03
CA ALA A 39 -1.10 -8.49 -7.01
C ALA A 39 0.20 -7.67 -7.01
N ALA A 40 0.95 -7.69 -5.91
CA ALA A 40 2.22 -7.01 -5.85
C ALA A 40 3.29 -7.64 -6.77
N ARG A 41 3.20 -8.96 -7.02
CA ARG A 41 4.21 -9.74 -7.76
C ARG A 41 3.68 -10.47 -9.00
N ASP A 42 2.38 -10.74 -9.03
CA ASP A 42 1.73 -11.45 -10.13
C ASP A 42 1.07 -10.44 -11.07
N ARG A 43 1.67 -10.32 -12.26
CA ARG A 43 1.22 -9.36 -13.27
C ARG A 43 -0.19 -9.64 -13.78
N ALA A 44 -0.57 -10.91 -13.96
CA ALA A 44 -1.89 -11.26 -14.45
C ALA A 44 -2.98 -10.87 -13.44
N ALA A 45 -2.75 -11.17 -12.15
CA ALA A 45 -3.63 -10.75 -11.07
C ALA A 45 -3.73 -9.21 -10.97
N ALA A 46 -2.58 -8.51 -11.07
CA ALA A 46 -2.53 -7.05 -11.08
C ALA A 46 -3.35 -6.43 -12.22
N GLU A 47 -3.22 -6.97 -13.43
CA GLU A 47 -3.94 -6.49 -14.62
C GLU A 47 -5.45 -6.70 -14.52
N VAL A 48 -5.88 -7.83 -13.95
CA VAL A 48 -7.30 -8.11 -13.67
C VAL A 48 -7.87 -7.12 -12.64
N ILE A 49 -7.15 -6.87 -11.54
CA ILE A 49 -7.58 -5.92 -10.51
C ILE A 49 -7.67 -4.51 -11.09
N ALA A 50 -6.63 -4.07 -11.82
CA ALA A 50 -6.61 -2.75 -12.44
C ALA A 50 -7.73 -2.59 -13.49
N ALA A 51 -8.04 -3.66 -14.26
CA ALA A 51 -9.18 -3.67 -15.17
C ALA A 51 -10.50 -3.45 -14.43
N ALA A 52 -10.78 -4.27 -13.42
CA ALA A 52 -12.02 -4.22 -12.66
C ALA A 52 -12.23 -2.84 -12.00
N VAL A 53 -11.18 -2.27 -11.41
CA VAL A 53 -11.23 -0.93 -10.79
C VAL A 53 -11.52 0.14 -11.84
N TYR A 54 -10.88 0.06 -13.01
CA TYR A 54 -11.09 1.00 -14.11
C TYR A 54 -12.51 0.93 -14.69
N GLU A 55 -13.05 -0.28 -14.81
CA GLU A 55 -14.42 -0.52 -15.27
C GLU A 55 -15.46 -0.05 -14.25
N CYS A 56 -15.17 -0.18 -12.94
CA CYS A 56 -16.04 0.36 -11.89
C CYS A 56 -16.16 1.88 -11.95
N ASP A 57 -15.02 2.58 -12.01
CA ASP A 57 -14.92 4.03 -12.14
C ASP A 57 -13.47 4.49 -12.33
N ARG A 58 -13.22 5.17 -13.45
CA ARG A 58 -11.90 5.68 -13.83
C ARG A 58 -11.35 6.77 -12.90
N ALA A 59 -12.19 7.40 -12.09
CA ALA A 59 -11.79 8.41 -11.12
C ALA A 59 -11.24 7.82 -9.81
N LEU A 60 -11.46 6.52 -9.56
CA LEU A 60 -10.91 5.82 -8.40
C LEU A 60 -9.38 5.82 -8.42
N ILE A 61 -8.79 5.93 -7.23
CA ILE A 61 -7.35 5.78 -7.05
C ILE A 61 -7.05 4.33 -6.69
N LEU A 62 -6.13 3.68 -7.40
CA LEU A 62 -5.67 2.35 -7.06
C LEU A 62 -4.46 2.42 -6.14
N PHE A 63 -4.55 1.80 -4.97
CA PHE A 63 -3.44 1.71 -4.03
C PHE A 63 -2.74 0.36 -4.23
N GLY A 64 -1.42 0.40 -4.35
CA GLY A 64 -0.59 -0.80 -4.46
C GLY A 64 0.76 -0.58 -3.81
N LEU A 65 1.45 -1.69 -3.48
CA LEU A 65 2.78 -1.63 -2.89
C LEU A 65 3.71 -0.85 -3.82
N ALA A 66 4.48 0.09 -3.29
CA ALA A 66 5.41 0.85 -4.09
C ALA A 66 6.38 -0.07 -4.86
N GLY A 67 6.57 0.19 -6.17
CA GLY A 67 7.38 -0.64 -7.06
C GLY A 67 6.72 -1.94 -7.55
N SER A 68 5.47 -2.21 -7.20
CA SER A 68 4.80 -3.48 -7.53
C SER A 68 4.15 -3.57 -8.92
N GLU A 69 3.83 -4.80 -9.34
CA GLU A 69 3.05 -5.05 -10.56
C GLU A 69 1.67 -4.38 -10.53
N LEU A 70 1.02 -4.27 -9.36
CA LEU A 70 -0.26 -3.56 -9.22
C LEU A 70 -0.14 -2.07 -9.54
N VAL A 71 0.95 -1.43 -9.11
CA VAL A 71 1.23 -0.03 -9.44
C VAL A 71 1.46 0.12 -10.94
N ALA A 72 2.24 -0.79 -11.54
CA ALA A 72 2.52 -0.78 -12.98
C ALA A 72 1.24 -0.99 -13.81
N ALA A 73 0.42 -1.98 -13.45
CA ALA A 73 -0.83 -2.31 -14.12
C ALA A 73 -1.86 -1.16 -14.03
N GLY A 74 -2.01 -0.55 -12.85
CA GLY A 74 -2.88 0.61 -12.66
C GLY A 74 -2.48 1.79 -13.55
N ARG A 75 -1.19 2.14 -13.57
CA ARG A 75 -0.67 3.23 -14.42
C ARG A 75 -0.86 2.91 -15.90
N ALA A 76 -0.55 1.68 -16.33
CA ALA A 76 -0.72 1.25 -17.72
C ALA A 76 -2.19 1.29 -18.18
N ARG A 77 -3.14 1.05 -17.27
CA ARG A 77 -4.58 1.16 -17.54
C ARG A 77 -5.09 2.62 -17.52
N GLY A 78 -4.27 3.58 -17.10
CA GLY A 78 -4.63 4.99 -17.00
C GLY A 78 -5.37 5.38 -15.72
N LEU A 79 -5.29 4.55 -14.67
CA LEU A 79 -5.79 4.91 -13.34
C LEU A 79 -4.86 5.91 -12.65
N ARG A 80 -5.40 6.71 -11.76
CA ARG A 80 -4.59 7.36 -10.72
C ARG A 80 -4.12 6.27 -9.75
N VAL A 81 -2.83 6.28 -9.41
CA VAL A 81 -2.24 5.25 -8.56
C VAL A 81 -1.49 5.91 -7.41
N ALA A 82 -1.71 5.40 -6.19
CA ALA A 82 -0.92 5.74 -5.02
C ALA A 82 0.03 4.59 -4.67
N SER A 83 1.32 4.88 -4.66
CA SER A 83 2.39 3.99 -4.23
C SER A 83 2.41 3.95 -2.70
N GLU A 84 1.96 2.83 -2.13
CA GLU A 84 1.86 2.64 -0.68
C GLU A 84 3.15 2.09 -0.10
N VAL A 85 3.59 2.70 1.01
CA VAL A 85 4.67 2.20 1.87
C VAL A 85 4.15 1.89 3.26
N PHE A 86 4.92 1.15 4.06
CA PHE A 86 4.50 0.64 5.37
C PHE A 86 5.44 1.14 6.45
N ALA A 87 4.88 1.74 7.50
CA ALA A 87 5.69 2.30 8.58
C ALA A 87 6.38 1.23 9.41
N ASP A 88 5.68 0.12 9.65
CA ASP A 88 6.02 -0.91 10.64
C ASP A 88 6.45 -2.24 10.01
N ARG A 89 6.64 -2.28 8.69
CA ARG A 89 7.08 -3.49 7.97
C ARG A 89 8.53 -3.33 7.52
N THR A 90 9.26 -4.43 7.53
CA THR A 90 10.58 -4.50 6.90
C THR A 90 10.47 -4.88 5.43
N TYR A 91 11.49 -4.51 4.67
CA TYR A 91 11.55 -4.67 3.22
C TYR A 91 12.67 -5.64 2.82
N GLN A 92 12.48 -6.31 1.69
CA GLN A 92 13.51 -7.12 1.03
C GLN A 92 14.22 -6.28 -0.06
N ALA A 93 15.35 -6.78 -0.57
CA ALA A 93 16.18 -6.05 -1.53
C ALA A 93 15.49 -5.74 -2.88
N ASP A 94 14.44 -6.48 -3.21
CA ASP A 94 13.58 -6.26 -4.39
C ASP A 94 12.47 -5.23 -4.13
N GLY A 95 12.40 -4.64 -2.93
CA GLY A 95 11.35 -3.71 -2.52
C GLY A 95 10.05 -4.36 -2.06
N SER A 96 9.96 -5.69 -2.08
CA SER A 96 8.83 -6.41 -1.49
C SER A 96 8.84 -6.33 0.04
N LEU A 97 7.69 -6.54 0.66
CA LEU A 97 7.60 -6.64 2.12
C LEU A 97 8.11 -7.99 2.60
N THR A 98 8.85 -8.00 3.70
CA THR A 98 9.27 -9.24 4.37
C THR A 98 8.04 -10.08 4.74
N PRO A 99 7.97 -11.38 4.37
CA PRO A 99 6.83 -12.24 4.68
C PRO A 99 6.49 -12.25 6.17
N ARG A 100 5.20 -12.16 6.49
CA ARG A 100 4.68 -12.09 7.89
C ARG A 100 5.08 -13.29 8.77
N THR A 101 5.47 -14.41 8.17
CA THR A 101 5.93 -15.60 8.88
C THR A 101 7.35 -15.49 9.43
N ARG A 102 8.12 -14.48 8.99
CA ARG A 102 9.47 -14.23 9.51
C ARG A 102 9.42 -13.40 10.79
N ALA A 103 10.34 -13.69 11.72
CA ALA A 103 10.44 -13.00 13.00
C ALA A 103 10.80 -11.50 12.86
N ASP A 104 11.47 -11.12 11.76
CA ASP A 104 11.90 -9.76 11.46
C ASP A 104 10.92 -9.01 10.54
N ALA A 105 9.71 -9.53 10.31
CA ALA A 105 8.75 -8.94 9.37
C ALA A 105 8.11 -7.62 9.86
N LEU A 106 8.18 -7.37 11.17
CA LEU A 106 7.58 -6.22 11.84
C LEU A 106 8.63 -5.43 12.61
N ILE A 107 8.50 -4.11 12.58
CA ILE A 107 9.29 -3.17 13.35
C ILE A 107 8.52 -2.88 14.64
N ALA A 108 8.98 -3.42 15.77
CA ALA A 108 8.35 -3.17 17.07
C ALA A 108 8.76 -1.84 17.71
N ASP A 109 9.95 -1.33 17.36
CA ASP A 109 10.45 -0.06 17.86
C ASP A 109 9.87 1.11 17.04
N GLU A 110 8.99 1.89 17.65
CA GLU A 110 8.37 3.05 17.03
C GLU A 110 9.39 4.09 16.53
N ASN A 111 10.54 4.23 17.20
CA ASN A 111 11.59 5.15 16.73
C ASN A 111 12.11 4.72 15.36
N VAL A 112 12.30 3.42 15.18
CA VAL A 112 12.76 2.82 13.92
C VAL A 112 11.70 2.99 12.84
N ALA A 113 10.43 2.74 13.15
CA ALA A 113 9.33 2.91 12.22
C ALA A 113 9.16 4.38 11.78
N VAL A 114 9.23 5.35 12.72
CA VAL A 114 9.19 6.78 12.40
C VAL A 114 10.38 7.19 11.52
N ALA A 115 11.60 6.77 11.88
CA ALA A 115 12.79 7.06 11.09
C ALA A 115 12.69 6.50 9.67
N GLN A 116 12.17 5.27 9.52
CA GLN A 116 11.92 4.66 8.22
C GLN A 116 10.96 5.50 7.37
N VAL A 117 9.81 5.92 7.92
CA VAL A 117 8.85 6.75 7.16
C VAL A 117 9.46 8.09 6.77
N LEU A 118 10.21 8.74 7.66
CA LEU A 118 10.88 10.01 7.35
C LEU A 118 11.86 9.86 6.18
N ARG A 119 12.62 8.77 6.13
CA ARG A 119 13.53 8.46 5.01
C ARG A 119 12.76 8.19 3.73
N MET A 120 11.70 7.37 3.79
CA MET A 120 10.87 7.10 2.61
C MET A 120 10.32 8.38 1.98
N VAL A 121 9.83 9.31 2.81
CA VAL A 121 9.19 10.54 2.34
C VAL A 121 10.22 11.59 1.88
N ARG A 122 11.37 11.72 2.57
CA ARG A 122 12.36 12.77 2.27
C ARG A 122 13.41 12.35 1.25
N GLU A 123 13.87 11.11 1.36
CA GLU A 123 15.01 10.59 0.58
C GLU A 123 14.55 9.67 -0.55
N GLY A 124 13.29 9.20 -0.53
CA GLY A 124 12.79 8.26 -1.53
C GLY A 124 13.43 6.87 -1.41
N VAL A 125 13.85 6.47 -0.20
CA VAL A 125 14.50 5.18 0.03
C VAL A 125 13.99 4.46 1.27
N VAL A 126 14.10 3.13 1.25
CA VAL A 126 13.94 2.25 2.41
C VAL A 126 15.13 1.31 2.51
N ARG A 127 15.57 1.01 3.74
CA ARG A 127 16.62 0.03 3.98
C ARG A 127 16.02 -1.37 4.11
N ALA A 128 16.44 -2.29 3.24
CA ALA A 128 16.04 -3.68 3.30
C ALA A 128 16.71 -4.44 4.46
N THR A 129 16.22 -5.64 4.78
CA THR A 129 16.73 -6.47 5.88
C THR A 129 18.20 -6.89 5.70
N ASP A 130 18.71 -6.92 4.47
CA ASP A 130 20.11 -7.21 4.16
C ASP A 130 21.01 -5.95 4.15
N GLY A 131 20.42 -4.78 4.39
CA GLY A 131 21.09 -3.48 4.40
C GLY A 131 21.08 -2.73 3.08
N THR A 132 20.55 -3.31 2.00
CA THR A 132 20.40 -2.66 0.69
C THR A 132 19.49 -1.43 0.79
N GLU A 133 19.85 -0.33 0.12
CA GLU A 133 18.96 0.82 -0.04
C GLU A 133 18.10 0.65 -1.28
N VAL A 134 16.79 0.55 -1.08
CA VAL A 134 15.81 0.37 -2.14
C VAL A 134 15.15 1.70 -2.45
N GLN A 135 15.18 2.13 -3.71
CA GLN A 135 14.46 3.30 -4.19
C GLN A 135 12.96 3.04 -4.13
N ILE A 136 12.21 3.97 -3.55
CA ILE A 136 10.77 3.81 -3.31
C ILE A 136 10.03 5.14 -3.45
N VAL A 137 8.81 5.08 -3.95
CA VAL A 137 7.88 6.23 -4.00
C VAL A 137 6.87 6.06 -2.88
N ALA A 138 6.77 7.05 -2.00
CA ALA A 138 5.88 7.06 -0.85
C ALA A 138 4.74 8.08 -1.02
N ASP A 139 3.70 7.69 -1.76
CA ASP A 139 2.50 8.51 -1.95
C ASP A 139 1.56 8.45 -0.74
N THR A 140 1.55 7.31 -0.05
CA THR A 140 0.72 7.06 1.14
C THR A 140 1.44 6.09 2.08
N VAL A 141 1.27 6.28 3.39
CA VAL A 141 1.88 5.45 4.43
C VAL A 141 0.79 4.64 5.13
N CYS A 142 0.90 3.32 5.07
CA CYS A 142 0.01 2.41 5.79
C CYS A 142 0.39 2.32 7.27
N LEU A 143 -0.61 2.46 8.12
CA LEU A 143 -0.52 2.23 9.57
C LEU A 143 -1.44 1.07 9.94
N HIS A 144 -0.93 0.12 10.72
CA HIS A 144 -1.72 -0.96 11.26
C HIS A 144 -2.44 -0.50 12.54
N GLY A 145 -3.72 -0.87 12.66
CA GLY A 145 -4.62 -0.42 13.74
C GLY A 145 -4.86 -1.44 14.84
N ASP A 146 -4.29 -2.63 14.73
CA ASP A 146 -4.52 -3.79 15.60
C ASP A 146 -3.55 -3.89 16.79
N GLY A 147 -2.49 -3.07 16.81
CA GLY A 147 -1.56 -2.97 17.93
C GLY A 147 -2.15 -2.20 19.13
N ALA A 148 -1.77 -2.59 20.35
CA ALA A 148 -2.22 -1.94 21.59
C ALA A 148 -1.88 -0.43 21.68
N HIS A 149 -0.88 0.02 20.91
CA HIS A 149 -0.42 1.41 20.86
C HIS A 149 -0.60 2.06 19.47
N ALA A 150 -1.49 1.51 18.63
CA ALA A 150 -1.63 1.97 17.24
C ALA A 150 -2.03 3.45 17.14
N VAL A 151 -2.89 3.93 18.04
CA VAL A 151 -3.34 5.33 18.06
C VAL A 151 -2.23 6.27 18.53
N GLU A 152 -1.50 5.88 19.57
CA GLU A 152 -0.33 6.61 20.06
C GLU A 152 0.73 6.73 18.97
N PHE A 153 1.04 5.62 18.29
CA PHE A 153 1.98 5.60 17.18
C PHE A 153 1.52 6.52 16.04
N ALA A 154 0.25 6.46 15.63
CA ALA A 154 -0.27 7.33 14.58
C ALA A 154 -0.18 8.82 14.94
N ARG A 155 -0.49 9.20 16.19
CA ARG A 155 -0.34 10.58 16.69
C ARG A 155 1.11 11.02 16.67
N ARG A 156 2.01 10.15 17.13
CA ARG A 156 3.44 10.41 17.17
C ARG A 156 3.99 10.61 15.76
N LEU A 157 3.73 9.70 14.83
CA LEU A 157 4.18 9.81 13.45
C LEU A 157 3.65 11.09 12.79
N ASN A 158 2.39 11.46 13.05
CA ASN A 158 1.83 12.73 12.57
C ASN A 158 2.61 13.95 13.07
N ALA A 159 2.93 13.98 14.38
CA ALA A 159 3.69 15.07 14.99
C ALA A 159 5.11 15.17 14.41
N GLU A 160 5.79 14.02 14.26
CA GLU A 160 7.16 13.95 13.73
C GLU A 160 7.22 14.38 12.26
N LEU A 161 6.29 13.93 11.42
CA LEU A 161 6.17 14.39 10.03
C LEU A 161 5.95 15.90 9.95
N ARG A 162 5.07 16.45 10.79
CA ARG A 162 4.83 17.91 10.83
C ARG A 162 6.04 18.70 11.32
N ALA A 163 6.71 18.24 12.36
CA ALA A 163 7.95 18.84 12.86
C ALA A 163 9.06 18.80 11.80
N ALA A 164 9.05 17.75 10.97
CA ALA A 164 9.90 17.59 9.81
C ALA A 164 9.51 18.47 8.60
N GLY A 165 8.47 19.31 8.71
CA GLY A 165 7.99 20.17 7.61
C GLY A 165 7.22 19.43 6.53
N ILE A 166 6.78 18.19 6.79
CA ILE A 166 6.04 17.36 5.83
C ILE A 166 4.54 17.60 6.04
N LEU A 167 3.88 18.06 4.97
CA LEU A 167 2.43 18.23 4.95
C LEU A 167 1.72 16.89 4.76
N ILE A 168 0.74 16.60 5.62
CA ILE A 168 -0.12 15.43 5.51
C ILE A 168 -1.44 15.87 4.88
N GLN A 169 -1.78 15.27 3.74
CA GLN A 169 -3.00 15.54 2.99
C GLN A 169 -3.54 14.26 2.33
N THR A 170 -4.76 14.33 1.82
CA THR A 170 -5.33 13.20 1.08
C THR A 170 -4.62 13.09 -0.27
N PHE A 171 -4.27 11.87 -0.69
CA PHE A 171 -3.68 11.70 -2.01
C PHE A 171 -4.69 12.01 -3.12
N GLY A 172 -4.29 12.80 -4.11
CA GLY A 172 -5.11 13.16 -5.26
C GLY A 172 -6.26 14.15 -4.96
N SER A 173 -6.19 14.86 -3.83
CA SER A 173 -7.01 16.06 -3.55
C SER A 173 -6.50 17.30 -4.27
#